data_AF-A0A2P1UMT1-F1
#
_entry.id   AF-A0A2P1UMT1-F1
#
_cell.length_a   1.000
_cell.length_b   1.000
_cell.length_c   1.000
_cell.angle_alpha   90.00
_cell.angle_beta   90.00
_cell.angle_gamma   90.00
#
_symmetry.space_group_name_H-M   'P 1'
#
loop_
_entity.id
_entity.type
_entity.pdbx_description
1 polymer ?
#
loop_
_entity_poly.entity_id
_entity_poly.type
_entity_poly.pdbx_seq_one_letter_code
_entity_poly.pdbx_strand_id
1 'polypeptide(L)' 'MRLPLFSYLGGYQVCQKWLKDRKGRTLSDEDILHYHKIVVALAETIKLMQLIDAAISSFPIK' A
#
# COMPACT_ATOMS: atom_id res chain seq x y z
N MET A 1 0.18 22.57 6.18
CA MET A 1 0.51 21.20 6.64
C MET A 1 -0.45 20.22 5.97
N ARG A 2 -0.20 19.86 4.71
CA ARG A 2 -1.07 18.94 3.96
C ARG A 2 -0.54 17.53 4.25
N LEU A 3 -1.11 16.88 5.25
CA LEU A 3 -0.85 15.46 5.49
C LEU A 3 -1.18 14.72 4.18
N PRO A 4 -0.25 13.94 3.62
CA PRO A 4 -0.56 13.17 2.44
C PRO A 4 -1.73 12.25 2.82
N LEU A 5 -2.76 12.22 1.97
CA LEU A 5 -3.90 11.29 2.07
C LEU A 5 -3.44 9.83 2.30
N PHE A 6 -2.17 9.55 2.00
CA PHE A 6 -1.48 8.29 2.22
C PHE A 6 -1.25 7.84 3.66
N SER A 7 -1.10 8.74 4.64
CA SER A 7 -0.91 8.30 6.04
C SER A 7 -2.08 7.44 6.52
N TYR A 8 -3.25 7.61 5.90
CA TYR A 8 -4.49 6.88 6.17
C TYR A 8 -4.75 5.69 5.24
N LEU A 9 -4.03 5.54 4.12
CA LEU A 9 -4.25 4.44 3.16
C LEU A 9 -3.66 3.09 3.61
N GLY A 10 -3.13 3.01 4.83
CA GLY A 10 -3.08 1.73 5.54
C GLY A 10 -2.23 0.62 4.90
N GLY A 11 -1.35 0.88 3.93
CA GLY A 11 -0.55 -0.19 3.30
C GLY A 11 0.30 -0.97 4.30
N TYR A 12 0.94 -0.25 5.24
CA TYR A 12 1.63 -0.87 6.37
C TYR A 12 0.66 -1.63 7.29
N GLN A 13 -0.54 -1.09 7.55
CA GLN A 13 -1.57 -1.76 8.34
C GLN A 13 -2.11 -3.02 7.66
N VAL A 14 -2.25 -3.05 6.33
CA VAL A 14 -2.73 -4.20 5.55
C VAL A 14 -1.70 -5.32 5.61
N CYS A 15 -0.44 -5.03 5.28
CA CYS A 15 0.65 -6.00 5.38
C CYS A 15 0.83 -6.52 6.82
N GLN A 16 0.77 -5.62 7.80
CA GLN A 16 0.90 -5.97 9.21
C GLN A 16 -0.29 -6.83 9.70
N LYS A 17 -1.53 -6.47 9.33
CA LYS A 17 -2.73 -7.24 9.68
C LYS A 17 -2.67 -8.61 9.04
N TRP A 18 -2.30 -8.72 7.77
CA TRP A 18 -2.20 -10.00 7.07
C TRP A 18 -1.24 -10.97 7.76
N LEU A 19 -0.09 -10.47 8.23
CA LEU A 19 0.88 -11.26 9.01
C LEU A 19 0.37 -11.59 10.41
N LYS A 20 -0.29 -10.64 11.10
CA LYS A 20 -0.89 -10.87 12.43
C LYS A 20 -1.94 -11.97 12.39
N ASP A 21 -2.81 -11.96 11.39
CA ASP A 21 -3.89 -12.94 11.21
C ASP A 21 -3.36 -14.37 10.97
N ARG A 22 -2.09 -14.49 10.55
CA ARG A 22 -1.40 -15.77 10.26
C ARG A 22 -0.30 -16.11 11.26
N LYS A 23 -0.19 -15.36 12.35
CA LYS A 23 0.82 -15.61 13.38
C LYS A 23 0.60 -16.99 14.02
N GLY A 24 1.67 -17.77 14.14
CA GLY A 24 1.62 -19.12 14.73
C GLY A 24 1.27 -20.23 13.73
N ARG A 25 1.18 -19.92 12.43
CA ARG A 25 1.07 -20.90 11.34
C ARG A 25 2.32 -20.83 10.47
N THR A 26 2.73 -21.96 9.89
CA THR A 26 3.75 -21.98 8.83
C THR A 26 3.11 -21.48 7.54
N LEU A 27 3.71 -20.48 6.90
CA LEU A 27 3.25 -19.99 5.60
C LEU A 27 3.68 -20.97 4.51
N SER A 28 2.74 -21.31 3.63
CA SER A 28 3.05 -22.07 2.42
C SER A 28 3.70 -21.16 1.36
N ASP A 29 4.28 -21.76 0.32
CA ASP A 29 4.81 -20.99 -0.82
C ASP A 29 3.71 -20.16 -1.51
N GLU A 30 2.47 -20.64 -1.53
CA GLU A 30 1.32 -19.90 -2.06
C GLU A 30 0.98 -18.68 -1.19
N ASP A 31 1.03 -18.81 0.14
CA ASP A 31 0.85 -17.70 1.06
C ASP A 31 1.92 -16.62 0.86
N ILE A 32 3.18 -17.03 0.69
CA ILE A 32 4.31 -16.12 0.43
C ILE A 32 4.11 -15.41 -0.91
N LEU A 33 3.72 -16.13 -1.96
CA LEU A 33 3.44 -15.54 -3.26
C LEU A 33 2.28 -14.56 -3.20
N HIS A 34 1.21 -14.88 -2.45
CA HIS A 34 0.09 -13.99 -2.24
C HIS A 34 0.50 -12.72 -1.50
N TYR A 35 1.33 -12.85 -0.46
CA TYR A 35 1.87 -11.70 0.26
C TYR A 35 2.71 -10.79 -0.66
N HIS A 36 3.54 -11.35 -1.53
CA HIS A 36 4.27 -10.56 -2.53
C HIS A 36 3.33 -9.80 -3.47
N LYS A 37 2.25 -10.41 -3.93
CA LYS A 37 1.25 -9.71 -4.77
C LYS A 37 0.63 -8.52 -4.05
N ILE A 38 0.33 -8.65 -2.76
CA ILE A 38 -0.17 -7.54 -1.93
C ILE A 38 0.85 -6.40 -1.89
N VAL A 39 2.13 -6.71 -1.62
CA VAL A 39 3.20 -5.71 -1.55
C VAL A 39 3.38 -4.99 -2.89
N VAL A 40 3.39 -5.73 -4.00
CA VAL A 40 3.52 -5.14 -5.35
C VAL A 40 2.35 -4.23 -5.68
N ALA A 41 1.11 -4.64 -5.40
CA ALA A 41 -0.07 -3.82 -5.64
C ALA A 41 -0.04 -2.50 -4.86
N LEU A 42 0.42 -2.54 -3.60
CA LEU A 42 0.60 -1.33 -2.78
C LEU A 42 1.68 -0.41 -3.36
N ALA A 43 2.82 -0.98 -3.79
CA ALA A 43 3.90 -0.21 -4.40
C ALA A 43 3.47 0.49 -5.70
N GLU A 44 2.77 -0.22 -6.59
CA GLU A 44 2.24 0.37 -7.83
C GLU A 44 1.21 1.46 -7.54
N THR A 45 0.37 1.29 -6.52
CA THR A 45 -0.60 2.31 -6.11
C THR A 45 0.11 3.59 -5.62
N ILE A 46 1.15 3.46 -4.79
CA ILE A 46 1.97 4.59 -4.33
C ILE A 46 2.61 5.31 -5.51
N LYS A 47 3.20 4.57 -6.43
CA LYS A 47 3.83 5.12 -7.63
C LYS A 47 2.83 5.87 -8.50
N LEU A 48 1.66 5.29 -8.77
CA LEU A 48 0.61 5.95 -9.57
C LEU A 48 0.14 7.25 -8.92
N MET A 49 -0.04 7.25 -7.60
CA MET A 49 -0.43 8.46 -6.88
C MET A 49 0.65 9.53 -6.90
N GLN A 50 1.93 9.17 -6.79
CA GLN A 50 3.05 10.12 -6.97
C GLN A 50 3.08 10.70 -8.38
N LEU A 51 2.78 9.89 -9.40
CA LEU A 51 2.69 10.37 -10.78
C LEU A 51 1.52 11.35 -10.96
N ILE A 52 0.38 11.08 -10.31
CA ILE A 52 -0.76 12.01 -10.31
C ILE A 52 -0.37 13.33 -9.61
N ASP A 53 0.22 13.26 -8.42
CA ASP A 53 0.66 14.43 -7.66
C ASP A 53 1.72 15.25 -8.43
N ALA A 54 2.58 14.60 -9.22
CA ALA A 54 3.54 15.28 -10.08
C ALA A 54 2.88 15.90 -11.31
N ALA A 55 1.83 15.28 -11.84
CA ALA A 55 1.10 15.77 -13.01
C ALA A 55 0.18 16.97 -12.68
N ILE A 56 -0.31 17.09 -11.44
CA ILE A 56 -1.19 18.20 -11.02
C ILE A 56 -0.43 19.18 -10.12
N SER A 57 -0.40 20.47 -10.49
CA SER A 57 0.33 21.49 -9.72
C SER A 57 -0.28 21.77 -8.35
N SER A 58 -1.61 21.70 -8.23
CA SER A 58 -2.33 21.73 -6.96
C SER A 58 -3.77 21.23 -7.15
N PHE A 59 -4.33 20.58 -6.12
CA PHE A 59 -5.75 20.30 -6.03
C PHE A 59 -6.42 21.24 -5.00
N PRO A 60 -7.60 21.84 -5.27
CA PRO A 60 -8.36 21.75 -6.52
C PRO A 60 -7.65 22.49 -7.67
N ILE A 61 -7.76 21.94 -8.87
CA ILE A 61 -7.22 22.54 -10.09
C ILE A 61 -8.09 23.77 -10.38
N LYS A 62 -7.48 24.96 -10.43
CA LYS A 62 -8.16 26.22 -10.79
C LYS A 62 -8.22 26.39 -12.30
#